data_AF-A0A091AG57-F1
#
_entry.id   AF-A0A091AG57-F1
#
_cell.length_a   1.000
_cell.length_b   1.000
_cell.length_c   1.000
_cell.angle_alpha   90.00
_cell.angle_beta   90.00
_cell.angle_gamma   90.00
#
_symmetry.space_group_name_H-M   'P 1'
#
loop_
_entity.id
_entity.type
_entity.pdbx_description
1 polymer ?
#
loop_
_entity_poly.entity_id
_entity_poly.type
_entity_poly.pdbx_seq_one_letter_code
_entity_poly.pdbx_strand_id
1 'polypeptide(L)'
;MKIAIVEDDINMRKSLEIAMGDYEKYDVYTFKNARDALKKLDDTFDLIISDINMPGMDGIEFVKTLGGKYEVIIITGNATLTRAIESIQLGVKDFLLKPFEIETLIAAIERTAAVAQKTPKGAVAKPQSGECFLGTSPALEKLLERISKAAATDASIMLLGESGVGKEVLARHIHDSSPRASKGFVAINMAAIPDNLIESELFGFEKGAFTDAGEAKAGQFELAEGGTLFLDEIGEMPYPLQAKLLRVLQEREIRRLGAAKNTKIDVRIITATNADLTRKISDGEFREDLYYRLNTIPLLIPPLRERREEILMIAEAALERYCMQYGFASKTFSTEAKAALENYNWPGNIRELISVVERSAILSDGDVIGVEDLFLEARGLGRV
;
A
#
# COMPACT_ATOMS: atom_id res chain seq x y z
N MET A 1 4.06 2.86 27.04
CA MET A 1 3.37 3.10 25.76
C MET A 1 2.04 3.75 26.06
N LYS A 2 1.76 4.93 25.51
CA LYS A 2 0.52 5.67 25.74
C LYS A 2 -0.58 5.19 24.79
N ILE A 3 -1.67 4.68 25.35
CA ILE A 3 -2.76 4.06 24.59
C ILE A 3 -4.04 4.85 24.82
N ALA A 4 -4.68 5.27 23.73
CA ALA A 4 -6.00 5.88 23.76
C ALA A 4 -7.08 4.84 23.45
N ILE A 5 -8.02 4.63 24.37
CA ILE A 5 -9.18 3.76 24.16
C ILE A 5 -10.40 4.63 23.91
N VAL A 6 -11.03 4.49 22.75
CA VAL A 6 -12.23 5.21 22.34
C VAL A 6 -13.38 4.23 22.21
N GLU A 7 -14.24 4.21 23.21
CA GLU A 7 -15.32 3.23 23.38
C GLU A 7 -16.50 3.96 24.00
N ASP A 8 -17.69 3.87 23.42
CA ASP A 8 -18.86 4.59 23.96
C ASP A 8 -19.52 3.83 25.13
N ASP A 9 -19.50 2.48 25.10
CA ASP A 9 -20.04 1.66 26.18
C ASP A 9 -19.24 1.84 27.48
N ILE A 10 -19.92 2.30 28.54
CA ILE A 10 -19.28 2.60 29.82
C ILE A 10 -18.75 1.36 30.54
N ASN A 11 -19.41 0.21 30.40
CA ASN A 11 -19.00 -1.02 31.05
C ASN A 11 -17.76 -1.56 30.36
N MET A 12 -17.78 -1.61 29.03
CA MET A 12 -16.63 -2.07 28.24
C MET A 12 -15.43 -1.16 28.41
N ARG A 13 -15.61 0.17 28.33
CA ARG A 13 -14.54 1.14 28.53
C ARG A 13 -13.86 0.98 29.91
N LYS A 14 -14.66 0.80 30.96
CA LYS A 14 -14.13 0.55 32.33
C LYS A 14 -13.45 -0.80 32.46
N SER A 15 -14.00 -1.85 31.86
CA SER A 15 -13.39 -3.17 31.87
C SER A 15 -12.03 -3.16 31.18
N LEU A 16 -11.90 -2.48 30.03
CA LEU A 16 -10.63 -2.31 29.33
C LEU A 16 -9.65 -1.45 30.13
N GLU A 17 -10.11 -0.37 30.75
CA GLU A 17 -9.27 0.48 31.61
C GLU A 17 -8.68 -0.30 32.78
N ILE A 18 -9.50 -1.10 33.47
CA ILE A 18 -9.05 -1.95 34.59
C ILE A 18 -8.10 -3.03 34.10
N ALA A 19 -8.50 -3.80 33.09
CA ALA A 19 -7.73 -4.95 32.62
C ALA A 19 -6.39 -4.54 32.00
N MET A 20 -6.33 -3.38 31.32
CA MET A 20 -5.07 -2.85 30.80
C MET A 20 -4.24 -2.12 31.84
N GLY A 21 -4.87 -1.60 32.91
CA GLY A 21 -4.19 -0.96 34.04
C GLY A 21 -3.31 -1.91 34.85
N ASP A 22 -3.57 -3.22 34.80
CA ASP A 22 -2.74 -4.25 35.44
C ASP A 22 -1.36 -4.43 34.74
N TYR A 23 -1.15 -3.82 33.57
CA TYR A 23 0.09 -3.89 32.81
C TYR A 23 0.90 -2.59 32.94
N GLU A 24 1.94 -2.60 33.78
CA GLU A 24 2.79 -1.41 34.09
C GLU A 24 3.43 -0.73 32.85
N LYS A 25 3.49 -1.43 31.71
CA LYS A 25 4.05 -0.91 30.45
C LYS A 25 3.09 -0.03 29.64
N TYR A 26 1.80 0.01 29.99
CA TYR A 26 0.78 0.77 29.29
C TYR A 26 0.29 1.96 30.13
N ASP A 27 0.28 3.15 29.53
CA ASP A 27 -0.31 4.36 30.10
C ASP A 27 -1.63 4.62 29.36
N VAL A 28 -2.74 4.22 29.98
CA VAL A 28 -4.05 4.09 29.33
C VAL A 28 -4.91 5.33 29.57
N TYR A 29 -5.41 5.92 28.49
CA TYR A 29 -6.34 7.04 28.51
C TYR A 29 -7.64 6.62 27.82
N THR A 30 -8.78 6.80 28.50
CA THR A 30 -10.08 6.43 27.93
C THR A 30 -10.91 7.64 27.51
N PHE A 31 -11.63 7.49 26.40
CA PHE A 31 -12.49 8.49 25.80
C PHE A 31 -13.85 7.86 25.50
N LYS A 32 -14.91 8.64 25.76
CA LYS A 32 -16.29 8.18 25.59
C LYS A 32 -16.87 8.37 24.19
N ASN A 33 -16.15 9.07 23.32
CA ASN A 33 -16.50 9.30 21.91
C ASN A 33 -15.29 9.82 21.14
N ALA A 34 -15.33 9.70 19.81
CA ALA A 34 -14.28 10.16 18.90
C ALA A 34 -13.97 11.66 18.99
N ARG A 35 -14.97 12.52 19.21
CA ARG A 35 -14.77 13.98 19.27
C ARG A 35 -13.96 14.41 20.49
N ASP A 36 -14.17 13.76 21.63
CA ASP A 36 -13.41 14.01 22.85
C ASP A 36 -11.97 13.49 22.71
N ALA A 37 -11.78 12.38 22.01
CA ALA A 37 -10.45 11.86 21.65
C ALA A 37 -9.70 12.83 20.73
N LEU A 38 -10.29 13.29 19.62
CA LEU A 38 -9.65 14.21 18.67
C LEU A 38 -9.15 15.52 19.30
N LYS A 39 -9.79 16.00 20.36
CA LYS A 39 -9.36 17.23 21.08
C LYS A 39 -8.14 17.03 21.98
N LYS A 40 -7.88 15.80 22.40
CA LYS A 40 -6.89 15.45 23.42
C LYS A 40 -5.75 14.59 22.88
N LEU A 41 -5.95 13.93 21.74
CA LEU A 41 -4.90 13.19 21.06
C LEU A 41 -3.80 14.15 20.58
N ASP A 42 -2.57 13.81 20.93
CA ASP A 42 -1.35 14.49 20.53
C ASP A 42 -0.29 13.47 20.09
N ASP A 43 0.88 13.96 19.66
CA ASP A 43 1.98 13.12 19.15
C ASP A 43 2.61 12.20 20.20
N THR A 44 2.15 12.26 21.47
CA THR A 44 2.63 11.38 22.54
C THR A 44 1.86 10.07 22.63
N PHE A 45 0.74 9.93 21.92
CA PHE A 45 -0.02 8.68 21.85
C PHE A 45 0.61 7.73 20.83
N ASP A 46 0.88 6.50 21.27
CA ASP A 46 1.51 5.48 20.45
C ASP A 46 0.49 4.62 19.69
N LEU A 47 -0.70 4.42 20.26
CA LEU A 47 -1.73 3.53 19.73
C LEU A 47 -3.13 4.01 20.12
N ILE A 48 -4.07 3.85 19.20
CA ILE A 48 -5.48 4.09 19.40
C ILE A 48 -6.23 2.77 19.27
N ILE A 49 -7.08 2.48 20.24
CA ILE A 49 -8.02 1.37 20.24
C ILE A 49 -9.41 1.99 20.10
N SER A 50 -10.14 1.73 19.01
CA SER A 50 -11.44 2.38 18.76
C SER A 50 -12.54 1.37 18.49
N ASP A 51 -13.73 1.56 19.08
CA ASP A 51 -14.94 0.90 18.59
C ASP A 51 -15.32 1.45 17.20
N ILE A 52 -15.87 0.62 16.33
CA ILE A 52 -16.54 1.04 15.09
C ILE A 52 -17.86 1.74 15.42
N ASN A 53 -18.65 1.19 16.35
CA ASN A 53 -20.06 1.55 16.49
C ASN A 53 -20.30 2.63 17.55
N MET A 54 -19.67 3.79 17.37
CA MET A 54 -19.84 4.93 18.29
C MET A 54 -20.93 5.91 17.82
N PRO A 55 -21.75 6.48 18.73
CA PRO A 55 -22.71 7.51 18.41
C PRO A 55 -22.06 8.81 17.90
N GLY A 56 -22.62 9.38 16.83
CA GLY A 56 -22.27 10.70 16.31
C GLY A 56 -21.16 10.70 15.27
N MET A 57 -19.97 10.20 15.62
CA MET A 57 -18.86 9.95 14.69
C MET A 57 -18.44 8.50 14.89
N ASP A 58 -18.57 7.70 13.85
CA ASP A 58 -18.24 6.27 13.92
C ASP A 58 -16.72 6.04 13.86
N GLY A 59 -16.27 4.85 14.24
CA GLY A 59 -14.84 4.53 14.30
C GLY A 59 -14.13 4.63 12.95
N ILE A 60 -14.84 4.41 11.84
CA ILE A 60 -14.26 4.47 10.49
C ILE A 60 -14.03 5.93 10.09
N GLU A 61 -15.01 6.80 10.33
CA GLU A 61 -14.90 8.25 10.14
C GLU A 61 -13.83 8.85 11.07
N PHE A 62 -13.74 8.36 12.30
CA PHE A 62 -12.69 8.73 13.23
C PHE A 62 -11.30 8.38 12.69
N VAL A 63 -11.07 7.15 12.22
CA VAL A 63 -9.79 6.72 11.63
C VAL A 63 -9.42 7.53 10.38
N LYS A 64 -10.39 7.80 9.49
CA LYS A 64 -10.19 8.69 8.33
C LYS A 64 -9.69 10.07 8.76
N THR A 65 -10.27 10.62 9.82
CA THR A 65 -9.91 11.95 10.35
C THR A 65 -8.50 11.99 10.93
N LEU A 66 -8.00 10.86 11.43
CA LEU A 66 -6.63 10.74 11.96
C LEU A 66 -5.55 10.73 10.87
N GLY A 67 -5.92 10.51 9.60
CA GLY A 67 -5.01 10.65 8.45
C GLY A 67 -3.77 9.74 8.49
N GLY A 68 -3.87 8.57 9.13
CA GLY A 68 -2.76 7.61 9.27
C GLY A 68 -1.64 8.06 10.23
N LYS A 69 -1.89 9.09 11.05
CA LYS A 69 -0.91 9.62 12.01
C LYS A 69 -0.62 8.69 13.19
N TYR A 70 -1.58 7.84 13.54
CA TYR A 70 -1.53 6.96 14.69
C TYR A 70 -1.72 5.52 14.24
N GLU A 71 -1.11 4.60 14.98
CA GLU A 71 -1.45 3.19 14.86
C GLU A 71 -2.84 2.96 15.44
N VAL A 72 -3.71 2.25 14.73
CA VAL A 72 -5.09 2.01 15.15
C VAL A 72 -5.42 0.52 15.16
N ILE A 73 -5.95 0.05 16.29
CA ILE A 73 -6.65 -1.23 16.43
C ILE A 73 -8.14 -0.94 16.52
N ILE A 74 -8.93 -1.64 15.72
CA ILE A 74 -10.38 -1.50 15.76
C ILE A 74 -11.00 -2.62 16.58
N ILE A 75 -12.01 -2.29 17.38
CA ILE A 75 -12.83 -3.26 18.09
C ILE A 75 -14.26 -3.16 17.53
N THR A 76 -14.95 -4.27 17.30
CA THR A 76 -16.34 -4.23 16.82
C THR A 76 -17.17 -5.39 17.34
N GLY A 77 -18.40 -5.10 17.80
CA GLY A 77 -19.35 -6.13 18.23
C GLY A 77 -20.37 -6.54 17.17
N ASN A 78 -20.43 -5.84 16.03
CA ASN A 78 -21.38 -6.15 14.97
C ASN A 78 -20.64 -6.12 13.64
N ALA A 79 -20.17 -7.28 13.20
CA ALA A 79 -19.52 -7.46 11.91
C ALA A 79 -20.56 -7.44 10.78
N THR A 80 -21.03 -6.24 10.40
CA THR A 80 -21.44 -6.11 9.01
C THR A 80 -20.17 -6.17 8.17
N LEU A 81 -20.08 -7.18 7.30
CA LEU A 81 -18.95 -7.47 6.40
C LEU A 81 -18.39 -6.20 5.75
N THR A 82 -19.27 -5.27 5.37
CA THR A 82 -18.95 -3.99 4.75
C THR A 82 -18.09 -3.07 5.64
N ARG A 83 -18.36 -2.99 6.94
CA ARG A 83 -17.65 -2.10 7.87
C ARG A 83 -16.25 -2.62 8.22
N ALA A 84 -16.07 -3.93 8.30
CA ALA A 84 -14.76 -4.56 8.48
C ALA A 84 -13.88 -4.43 7.21
N ILE A 85 -14.50 -4.43 6.03
CA ILE A 85 -13.78 -4.21 4.76
C ILE A 85 -13.33 -2.74 4.63
N GLU A 86 -14.16 -1.78 5.04
CA GLU A 86 -13.81 -0.36 5.03
C GLU A 86 -12.67 -0.02 5.98
N SER A 87 -12.56 -0.67 7.15
CA SER A 87 -11.46 -0.42 8.08
C SER A 87 -10.10 -0.91 7.56
N ILE A 88 -10.04 -2.08 6.91
CA ILE A 88 -8.81 -2.62 6.32
C ILE A 88 -8.27 -1.69 5.22
N GLN A 89 -9.17 -1.08 4.43
CA GLN A 89 -8.78 -0.10 3.40
C GLN A 89 -8.20 1.20 3.96
N LEU A 90 -8.37 1.48 5.25
CA LEU A 90 -7.86 2.68 5.92
C LEU A 90 -6.50 2.46 6.61
N GLY A 91 -5.89 1.28 6.46
CA GLY A 91 -4.56 1.00 7.03
C GLY A 91 -4.56 0.77 8.54
N VAL A 92 -5.70 0.34 9.12
CA VAL A 92 -5.73 -0.14 10.51
C VAL A 92 -4.82 -1.35 10.67
N LYS A 93 -4.09 -1.44 11.78
CA LYS A 93 -3.10 -2.50 11.99
C LYS A 93 -3.71 -3.83 12.33
N ASP A 94 -4.82 -3.81 13.06
CA ASP A 94 -5.50 -5.01 13.52
C ASP A 94 -6.96 -4.70 13.82
N PHE A 95 -7.80 -5.73 13.88
CA PHE A 95 -9.17 -5.62 14.36
C PHE A 95 -9.56 -6.80 15.25
N LEU A 96 -10.41 -6.53 16.24
CA LEU A 96 -10.89 -7.52 17.20
C LEU A 96 -12.41 -7.56 17.22
N LEU A 97 -12.96 -8.76 17.12
CA LEU A 97 -14.39 -8.99 17.20
C LEU A 97 -14.82 -9.15 18.66
N LYS A 98 -15.82 -8.39 19.12
CA LYS A 98 -16.45 -8.61 20.44
C LYS A 98 -17.37 -9.83 20.35
N PRO A 99 -17.39 -10.72 21.36
CA PRO A 99 -16.55 -10.71 22.56
C PRO A 99 -15.14 -11.25 22.29
N PHE A 100 -14.13 -10.67 22.93
CA PHE A 100 -12.73 -11.15 22.89
C PHE A 100 -12.15 -11.21 24.30
N GLU A 101 -11.13 -12.05 24.47
CA GLU A 101 -10.34 -12.12 25.70
C GLU A 101 -9.30 -10.99 25.75
N ILE A 102 -8.99 -10.49 26.95
CA ILE A 102 -8.04 -9.38 27.12
C ILE A 102 -6.66 -9.79 26.62
N GLU A 103 -6.25 -11.04 26.82
CA GLU A 103 -5.00 -11.58 26.31
C GLU A 103 -4.87 -11.41 24.78
N THR A 104 -5.97 -11.56 24.03
CA THR A 104 -6.01 -11.36 22.58
C THR A 104 -5.76 -9.90 22.20
N LEU A 105 -6.32 -8.96 22.95
CA LEU A 105 -6.07 -7.53 22.77
C LEU A 105 -4.61 -7.17 23.09
N ILE A 106 -4.07 -7.71 24.19
CA ILE A 106 -2.68 -7.49 24.59
C ILE A 106 -1.72 -8.04 23.52
N ALA A 107 -1.99 -9.23 22.98
CA ALA A 107 -1.21 -9.81 21.89
C ALA A 107 -1.26 -8.93 20.61
N ALA A 108 -2.40 -8.32 20.29
CA ALA A 108 -2.52 -7.39 19.16
C ALA A 108 -1.73 -6.08 19.39
N ILE A 109 -1.73 -5.56 20.62
CA ILE A 109 -0.91 -4.40 21.02
C ILE A 109 0.59 -4.73 20.95
N GLU A 110 1.00 -5.92 21.37
CA GLU A 110 2.40 -6.33 21.31
C GLU A 110 2.87 -6.55 19.86
N ARG A 111 2.02 -7.11 19.00
CA ARG A 111 2.27 -7.22 17.56
C ARG A 111 2.48 -5.85 16.91
N THR A 112 1.68 -4.85 17.28
CA THR A 112 1.85 -3.46 16.79
C THR A 112 3.11 -2.80 17.33
N ALA A 113 3.47 -3.01 18.61
CA ALA A 113 4.70 -2.48 19.20
C ALA A 113 6.00 -3.11 18.65
N ALA A 114 5.99 -4.40 18.32
CA ALA A 114 7.16 -5.11 17.76
C ALA A 114 7.52 -4.63 16.33
N VAL A 115 6.54 -4.12 15.58
CA VAL A 115 6.75 -3.50 14.27
C VAL A 115 7.36 -2.09 14.42
N ALA A 116 7.00 -1.35 15.48
CA ALA A 116 7.53 -0.01 15.76
C ALA A 116 8.97 -0.03 16.35
N GLN A 117 9.36 -1.07 17.09
CA GLN A 117 10.70 -1.16 17.70
C GLN A 117 11.81 -1.63 16.74
N LYS A 118 11.47 -2.06 15.51
CA LYS A 118 12.45 -2.41 14.46
C LYS A 118 12.78 -1.27 13.50
N THR A 119 12.22 -0.08 13.70
CA THR A 119 12.54 1.12 12.92
C THR A 119 13.23 2.17 13.80
N PRO A 120 14.57 2.17 13.86
CA PRO A 120 15.28 3.36 14.28
C PRO A 120 14.98 4.48 13.28
N LYS A 121 14.49 5.62 13.80
CA LYS A 121 14.48 6.90 13.08
C LYS A 121 15.90 7.17 12.59
N GLY A 122 16.10 7.16 11.27
CA GLY A 122 17.39 7.50 10.66
C GLY A 122 18.31 6.32 10.37
N ALA A 123 17.81 5.26 9.75
CA ALA A 123 18.61 4.44 8.85
C ALA A 123 17.73 4.06 7.68
N VAL A 124 18.19 4.32 6.46
CA VAL A 124 17.64 3.74 5.25
C VAL A 124 17.68 2.23 5.44
N ALA A 125 16.57 1.66 5.89
CA ALA A 125 16.40 0.23 5.91
C ALA A 125 16.49 -0.19 4.45
N LYS A 126 17.64 -0.76 4.08
CA LYS A 126 17.67 -1.70 2.96
C LYS A 126 16.52 -2.66 3.24
N PRO A 127 15.50 -2.77 2.37
CA PRO A 127 14.50 -3.79 2.53
C PRO A 127 15.24 -5.11 2.64
N GLN A 128 14.93 -5.87 3.70
CA GLN A 128 15.42 -7.22 3.84
C GLN A 128 15.08 -7.95 2.54
N SER A 129 16.13 -8.32 1.83
CA SER A 129 16.22 -9.31 0.77
C SER A 129 14.90 -10.00 0.39
N GLY A 130 14.38 -9.61 -0.77
CA GLY A 130 13.60 -10.48 -1.65
C GLY A 130 12.13 -10.68 -1.29
N GLU A 131 11.27 -9.74 -1.70
CA GLU A 131 10.04 -10.22 -2.34
C GLU A 131 10.49 -10.99 -3.59
N CYS A 132 10.65 -12.30 -3.45
CA CYS A 132 10.97 -13.15 -4.59
C CYS A 132 9.86 -12.97 -5.61
N PHE A 133 10.21 -12.60 -6.83
CA PHE A 133 9.25 -12.54 -7.92
C PHE A 133 8.73 -13.95 -8.18
N LEU A 134 7.51 -14.24 -7.73
CA LEU A 134 6.84 -15.53 -7.88
C LEU A 134 6.01 -15.51 -9.17
N GLY A 135 6.68 -15.69 -10.31
CA GLY A 135 6.03 -15.70 -11.62
C GLY A 135 6.66 -16.72 -12.55
N THR A 136 5.92 -17.79 -12.86
CA THR A 136 6.40 -18.94 -13.67
C THR A 136 5.42 -19.34 -14.78
N SER A 137 4.38 -18.55 -15.07
CA SER A 137 3.46 -18.92 -16.17
C SER A 137 4.10 -18.73 -17.55
N PRO A 138 3.74 -19.55 -18.54
CA PRO A 138 4.17 -19.36 -19.93
C PRO A 138 3.80 -17.99 -20.51
N ALA A 139 2.68 -17.41 -20.03
CA ALA A 139 2.24 -16.06 -20.41
C ALA A 139 3.22 -14.97 -19.91
N LEU A 140 3.87 -15.21 -18.76
CA LEU A 140 4.82 -14.29 -18.16
C LEU A 140 6.26 -14.52 -18.65
N GLU A 141 6.64 -15.74 -19.04
CA GLU A 141 7.99 -16.05 -19.55
C GLU A 141 8.42 -15.11 -20.68
N LYS A 142 7.56 -14.91 -21.69
CA LYS A 142 7.84 -13.99 -22.80
C LYS A 142 8.02 -12.54 -22.34
N LEU A 143 7.31 -12.13 -21.30
CA LEU A 143 7.46 -10.81 -20.70
C LEU A 143 8.80 -10.69 -19.96
N LEU A 144 9.18 -11.71 -19.19
CA LEU A 144 10.44 -11.76 -18.46
C LEU A 144 11.66 -11.75 -19.38
N GLU A 145 11.60 -12.43 -20.53
CA GLU A 145 12.66 -12.35 -21.54
C GLU A 145 12.84 -10.92 -22.08
N ARG A 146 11.73 -10.19 -22.30
CA ARG A 146 11.76 -8.79 -22.74
C ARG A 146 12.28 -7.89 -21.62
N ILE A 147 11.85 -8.14 -20.39
CA ILE A 147 12.33 -7.43 -19.19
C ILE A 147 13.84 -7.59 -19.05
N SER A 148 14.38 -8.81 -19.16
CA SER A 148 15.82 -9.06 -19.05
C SER A 148 16.62 -8.22 -20.05
N LYS A 149 16.17 -8.16 -21.31
CA LYS A 149 16.80 -7.32 -22.34
C LYS A 149 16.68 -5.82 -22.04
N ALA A 150 15.52 -5.37 -21.57
CA ALA A 150 15.27 -3.97 -21.24
C ALA A 150 16.04 -3.52 -19.99
N ALA A 151 16.15 -4.39 -18.97
CA ALA A 151 16.83 -4.15 -17.70
C ALA A 151 18.32 -3.88 -17.88
N ALA A 152 18.96 -4.48 -18.90
CA ALA A 152 20.35 -4.25 -19.26
C ALA A 152 20.65 -2.85 -19.84
N THR A 153 19.63 -2.04 -20.11
CA THR A 153 19.76 -0.68 -20.68
C THR A 153 19.18 0.39 -19.75
N ASP A 154 19.49 1.66 -20.01
CA ASP A 154 18.87 2.82 -19.32
C ASP A 154 17.62 3.36 -20.07
N ALA A 155 17.07 2.59 -21.01
CA ALA A 155 15.85 2.99 -21.73
C ALA A 155 14.64 3.10 -20.77
N SER A 156 13.77 4.08 -21.04
CA SER A 156 12.50 4.23 -20.34
C SER A 156 11.60 3.03 -20.61
N ILE A 157 11.06 2.44 -19.54
CA ILE A 157 10.15 1.29 -19.62
C ILE A 157 8.76 1.74 -19.15
N MET A 158 7.73 1.37 -19.91
CA MET A 158 6.34 1.60 -19.55
C MET A 158 5.65 0.26 -19.29
N LEU A 159 5.22 0.05 -18.05
CA LEU A 159 4.45 -1.11 -17.60
C LEU A 159 2.95 -0.82 -17.77
N LEU A 160 2.31 -1.60 -18.64
CA LEU A 160 0.88 -1.53 -18.92
C LEU A 160 0.18 -2.73 -18.32
N GLY A 161 -1.01 -2.53 -17.76
CA GLY A 161 -1.83 -3.64 -17.27
C GLY A 161 -2.84 -3.19 -16.24
N GLU A 162 -3.83 -4.05 -16.01
CA GLU A 162 -4.91 -3.81 -15.05
C GLU A 162 -4.41 -3.48 -13.64
N SER A 163 -5.28 -2.92 -12.81
CA SER A 163 -4.95 -2.69 -11.41
C SER A 163 -4.67 -4.02 -10.70
N GLY A 164 -3.64 -4.04 -9.85
CA GLY A 164 -3.30 -5.23 -9.05
C GLY A 164 -2.56 -6.36 -9.77
N VAL A 165 -2.10 -6.19 -11.02
CA VAL A 165 -1.36 -7.24 -11.75
C VAL A 165 0.10 -7.45 -11.31
N GLY A 166 0.63 -6.58 -10.43
CA GLY A 166 2.03 -6.64 -9.96
C GLY A 166 2.99 -5.67 -10.65
N LYS A 167 2.52 -4.51 -11.13
CA LYS A 167 3.35 -3.48 -11.79
C LYS A 167 4.55 -3.04 -10.95
N GLU A 168 4.34 -2.74 -9.67
CA GLU A 168 5.42 -2.31 -8.77
C GLU A 168 6.46 -3.42 -8.54
N VAL A 169 6.00 -4.66 -8.30
CA VAL A 169 6.90 -5.82 -8.13
C VAL A 169 7.77 -6.03 -9.38
N LEU A 170 7.18 -5.88 -10.57
CA LEU A 170 7.92 -5.94 -11.83
C LEU A 170 8.89 -4.78 -12.01
N ALA A 171 8.51 -3.55 -11.63
CA ALA A 171 9.41 -2.40 -11.67
C ALA A 171 10.64 -2.59 -10.77
N ARG A 172 10.43 -3.15 -9.56
CA ARG A 172 11.51 -3.53 -8.66
C ARG A 172 12.39 -4.62 -9.25
N HIS A 173 11.80 -5.66 -9.82
CA HIS A 173 12.55 -6.72 -10.50
C HIS A 173 13.41 -6.20 -11.66
N ILE A 174 12.89 -5.25 -12.45
CA ILE A 174 13.65 -4.56 -13.52
C ILE A 174 14.85 -3.81 -12.94
N HIS A 175 14.67 -3.09 -11.83
CA HIS A 175 15.75 -2.37 -11.16
C HIS A 175 16.82 -3.33 -10.62
N ASP A 176 16.41 -4.39 -9.93
CA ASP A 176 17.30 -5.41 -9.35
C ASP A 176 18.08 -6.17 -10.43
N SER A 177 17.53 -6.26 -11.65
CA SER A 177 18.16 -6.90 -12.81
C SER A 177 19.00 -5.93 -13.67
N SER A 178 19.18 -4.69 -13.23
CA SER A 178 19.87 -3.64 -14.00
C SER A 178 21.28 -3.34 -13.50
N PRO A 179 22.11 -2.62 -14.29
CA PRO A 179 23.39 -2.09 -13.79
C PRO A 179 23.26 -1.17 -12.57
N ARG A 180 22.05 -0.67 -12.29
CA ARG A 180 21.72 0.22 -11.16
C ARG A 180 21.17 -0.52 -9.94
N ALA A 181 21.17 -1.86 -9.91
CA ALA A 181 20.63 -2.67 -8.81
C ALA A 181 21.24 -2.38 -7.43
N SER A 182 22.46 -1.82 -7.37
CA SER A 182 23.11 -1.41 -6.12
C SER A 182 22.76 0.02 -5.67
N LYS A 183 21.96 0.76 -6.46
CA LYS A 183 21.58 2.15 -6.25
C LYS A 183 20.16 2.24 -5.68
N GLY A 184 19.68 3.46 -5.43
CA GLY A 184 18.35 3.68 -4.89
C GLY A 184 17.24 3.31 -5.88
N PHE A 185 16.16 2.73 -5.38
CA PHE A 185 14.89 2.58 -6.07
C PHE A 185 13.85 3.42 -5.34
N VAL A 186 13.36 4.48 -5.99
CA VAL A 186 12.35 5.37 -5.45
C VAL A 186 11.04 5.10 -6.18
N ALA A 187 10.00 4.73 -5.44
CA ALA A 187 8.66 4.50 -5.99
C ALA A 187 7.72 5.60 -5.51
N ILE A 188 6.91 6.13 -6.44
CA ILE A 188 5.91 7.16 -6.15
C ILE A 188 4.63 6.84 -6.92
N ASN A 189 3.50 6.83 -6.21
CA ASN A 189 2.18 6.63 -6.80
C ASN A 189 1.50 7.98 -6.99
N MET A 190 1.24 8.37 -8.24
CA MET A 190 0.63 9.67 -8.55
C MET A 190 -0.80 9.78 -8.00
N ALA A 191 -1.56 8.69 -7.97
CA ALA A 191 -2.93 8.68 -7.49
C ALA A 191 -3.05 8.81 -5.95
N ALA A 192 -1.96 8.55 -5.23
CA ALA A 192 -1.94 8.63 -3.76
C ALA A 192 -1.57 10.03 -3.23
N ILE A 193 -1.13 10.94 -4.11
CA ILE A 193 -0.64 12.27 -3.73
C ILE A 193 -1.64 13.32 -4.22
N PRO A 194 -2.08 14.25 -3.35
CA PRO A 194 -2.91 15.37 -3.79
C PRO A 194 -2.25 16.16 -4.93
N ASP A 195 -3.01 16.52 -5.97
CA ASP A 195 -2.51 17.18 -7.18
C ASP A 195 -1.61 18.40 -6.90
N ASN A 196 -1.97 19.19 -5.89
CA ASN A 196 -1.25 20.39 -5.48
C ASN A 196 0.12 20.10 -4.84
N LEU A 197 0.37 18.86 -4.40
CA LEU A 197 1.61 18.43 -3.77
C LEU A 197 2.52 17.64 -4.72
N ILE A 198 1.99 17.07 -5.81
CA ILE A 198 2.77 16.25 -6.76
C ILE A 198 4.02 16.99 -7.25
N GLU A 199 3.89 18.28 -7.59
CA GLU A 199 5.04 19.06 -8.06
C GLU A 199 6.14 19.15 -7.00
N SER A 200 5.76 19.47 -5.76
CA SER A 200 6.70 19.63 -4.65
C SER A 200 7.34 18.30 -4.23
N GLU A 201 6.61 17.19 -4.32
CA GLU A 201 7.16 15.86 -4.04
C GLU A 201 8.15 15.43 -5.12
N LEU A 202 7.82 15.61 -6.41
CA LEU A 202 8.69 15.19 -7.50
C LEU A 202 9.97 16.03 -7.60
N PHE A 203 9.83 17.36 -7.59
CA PHE A 203 10.94 18.27 -7.91
C PHE A 203 11.60 18.91 -6.69
N GLY A 204 10.97 18.82 -5.50
CA GLY A 204 11.47 19.48 -4.30
C GLY A 204 11.29 20.99 -4.34
N PHE A 205 11.54 21.66 -3.22
CA PHE A 205 11.35 23.10 -3.09
C PHE A 205 12.40 23.75 -2.20
N GLU A 206 12.71 25.01 -2.50
CA GLU A 206 13.56 25.86 -1.66
C GLU A 206 12.74 26.51 -0.54
N LYS A 207 13.43 26.94 0.51
CA LYS A 207 12.81 27.70 1.60
C LYS A 207 12.11 28.95 1.04
N GLY A 208 10.85 29.14 1.40
CA GLY A 208 10.03 30.28 0.94
C GLY A 208 9.45 30.12 -0.47
N ALA A 209 9.47 28.92 -1.08
CA ALA A 209 8.84 28.68 -2.37
C ALA A 209 7.31 28.85 -2.35
N PHE A 210 6.66 28.63 -1.20
CA PHE A 210 5.24 28.86 -0.94
C PHE A 210 5.02 29.18 0.55
N THR A 211 3.81 29.57 0.94
CA THR A 211 3.50 30.13 2.28
C THR A 211 3.95 29.25 3.45
N ASP A 212 3.84 27.92 3.29
CA ASP A 212 4.21 26.93 4.32
C ASP A 212 5.61 26.31 4.13
N ALA A 213 6.43 26.82 3.20
CA ALA A 213 7.76 26.30 2.89
C ALA A 213 8.81 26.77 3.92
N GLY A 214 8.72 26.27 5.16
CA GLY A 214 9.61 26.65 6.26
C GLY A 214 11.08 26.22 6.07
N GLU A 215 11.30 25.08 5.43
CA GLU A 215 12.63 24.50 5.13
C GLU A 215 12.67 23.97 3.69
N ALA A 216 13.87 23.85 3.11
CA ALA A 216 14.03 23.27 1.78
C ALA A 216 13.88 21.73 1.85
N LYS A 217 13.19 21.15 0.86
CA LYS A 217 12.97 19.70 0.73
C LYS A 217 13.47 19.21 -0.62
N ALA A 218 14.27 18.15 -0.62
CA ALA A 218 14.70 17.47 -1.85
C ALA A 218 13.53 16.70 -2.48
N GLY A 219 13.43 16.74 -3.81
CA GLY A 219 12.40 16.01 -4.56
C GLY A 219 12.75 14.54 -4.80
N GLN A 220 11.77 13.75 -5.24
CA GLN A 220 11.97 12.33 -5.58
C GLN A 220 13.03 12.13 -6.67
N PHE A 221 13.17 13.05 -7.63
CA PHE A 221 14.24 12.98 -8.63
C PHE A 221 15.64 13.04 -8.00
N GLU A 222 15.84 13.88 -6.98
CA GLU A 222 17.13 13.99 -6.30
C GLU A 222 17.39 12.76 -5.42
N LEU A 223 16.35 12.24 -4.78
CA LEU A 223 16.45 11.02 -3.97
C LEU A 223 16.76 9.78 -4.83
N ALA A 224 16.35 9.80 -6.10
CA ALA A 224 16.61 8.73 -7.07
C ALA A 224 17.94 8.88 -7.82
N GLU A 225 18.78 9.87 -7.48
CA GLU A 225 20.01 10.17 -8.22
C GLU A 225 20.94 8.96 -8.32
N GLY A 226 21.38 8.66 -9.55
CA GLY A 226 22.17 7.49 -9.89
C GLY A 226 21.38 6.17 -9.91
N GLY A 227 20.13 6.16 -9.47
CA GLY A 227 19.26 4.99 -9.34
C GLY A 227 18.09 4.97 -10.32
N THR A 228 16.95 4.46 -9.84
CA THR A 228 15.71 4.34 -10.62
C THR A 228 14.57 5.05 -9.89
N LEU A 229 13.81 5.85 -10.65
CA LEU A 229 12.53 6.41 -10.22
C LEU A 229 11.38 5.67 -10.92
N PHE A 230 10.52 5.06 -10.13
CA PHE A 230 9.30 4.40 -10.57
C PHE A 230 8.09 5.30 -10.35
N LEU A 231 7.43 5.69 -11.43
CA LEU A 231 6.21 6.50 -11.43
C LEU A 231 5.00 5.59 -11.67
N ASP A 232 4.29 5.23 -10.61
CA ASP A 232 3.05 4.45 -10.71
C ASP A 232 1.85 5.37 -10.99
N GLU A 233 0.89 4.82 -11.72
CA GLU A 233 -0.30 5.51 -12.24
C GLU A 233 0.05 6.84 -12.94
N ILE A 234 1.01 6.83 -13.87
CA ILE A 234 1.47 8.03 -14.59
C ILE A 234 0.34 8.75 -15.35
N GLY A 235 -0.72 8.01 -15.71
CA GLY A 235 -1.92 8.59 -16.32
C GLY A 235 -2.66 9.58 -15.44
N GLU A 236 -2.45 9.55 -14.12
CA GLU A 236 -3.07 10.48 -13.15
C GLU A 236 -2.24 11.76 -12.95
N MET A 237 -1.10 11.91 -13.63
CA MET A 237 -0.30 13.13 -13.53
C MET A 237 -1.06 14.34 -14.11
N PRO A 238 -1.23 15.43 -13.33
CA PRO A 238 -1.87 16.64 -13.82
C PRO A 238 -1.21 17.18 -15.10
N TYR A 239 -2.03 17.55 -16.08
CA TYR A 239 -1.57 18.01 -17.40
C TYR A 239 -0.47 19.09 -17.35
N PRO A 240 -0.52 20.12 -16.47
CA PRO A 240 0.54 21.13 -16.38
C PRO A 240 1.91 20.56 -15.99
N LEU A 241 1.95 19.48 -15.21
CA LEU A 241 3.19 18.86 -14.74
C LEU A 241 3.83 17.95 -15.80
N GLN A 242 3.04 17.43 -16.73
CA GLN A 242 3.53 16.59 -17.83
C GLN A 242 4.58 17.30 -18.68
N ALA A 243 4.43 18.62 -18.91
CA ALA A 243 5.40 19.43 -19.63
C ALA A 243 6.74 19.56 -18.87
N LYS A 244 6.68 19.66 -17.53
CA LYS A 244 7.87 19.71 -16.68
C LYS A 244 8.59 18.37 -16.69
N LEU A 245 7.84 17.27 -16.52
CA LEU A 245 8.39 15.92 -16.61
C LEU A 245 9.09 15.69 -17.96
N LEU A 246 8.45 16.07 -19.07
CA LEU A 246 9.06 15.94 -20.40
C LEU A 246 10.42 16.65 -20.50
N ARG A 247 10.51 17.89 -19.98
CA ARG A 247 11.79 18.63 -19.95
C ARG A 247 12.86 17.89 -19.15
N VAL A 248 12.51 17.37 -17.98
CA VAL A 248 13.44 16.57 -17.17
C VAL A 248 13.95 15.35 -17.94
N LEU A 249 13.07 14.64 -18.66
CA LEU A 249 13.44 13.48 -19.47
C LEU A 249 14.33 13.83 -20.68
N GLN A 250 14.24 15.05 -21.19
CA GLN A 250 15.01 15.52 -22.35
C GLN A 250 16.35 16.13 -21.94
N GLU A 251 16.33 17.05 -20.98
CA GLU A 251 17.48 17.86 -20.55
C GLU A 251 18.31 17.15 -19.48
N ARG A 252 17.75 16.15 -18.78
CA ARG A 252 18.35 15.52 -17.60
C ARG A 252 18.72 16.53 -16.52
N GLU A 253 17.86 17.53 -16.37
CA GLU A 253 17.99 18.59 -15.39
C GLU A 253 16.66 18.78 -14.68
N ILE A 254 16.72 19.06 -13.38
CA ILE A 254 15.56 19.43 -12.58
C ILE A 254 15.74 20.83 -12.01
N ARG A 255 14.63 21.45 -11.64
CA ARG A 255 14.62 22.73 -10.94
C ARG A 255 13.61 22.64 -9.80
N ARG A 256 14.09 22.80 -8.57
CA ARG A 256 13.24 22.92 -7.38
C ARG A 256 12.30 24.11 -7.51
N LEU A 257 11.12 24.02 -6.90
CA LEU A 257 10.22 25.17 -6.80
C LEU A 257 10.92 26.31 -6.05
N GLY A 258 10.87 27.52 -6.61
CA GLY A 258 11.53 28.70 -6.05
C GLY A 258 13.04 28.78 -6.31
N ALA A 259 13.70 27.72 -6.80
CA ALA A 259 15.12 27.77 -7.15
C ALA A 259 15.36 28.57 -8.44
N ALA A 260 16.53 29.20 -8.56
CA ALA A 260 16.96 29.89 -9.80
C ALA A 260 17.81 29.00 -10.71
N LYS A 261 18.43 27.95 -10.16
CA LYS A 261 19.40 27.10 -10.86
C LYS A 261 18.79 25.73 -11.17
N ASN A 262 19.19 25.18 -12.31
CA ASN A 262 18.95 23.79 -12.65
C ASN A 262 20.03 22.91 -12.01
N THR A 263 19.66 21.67 -11.70
CA THR A 263 20.53 20.62 -11.19
C THR A 263 20.49 19.44 -12.15
N LYS A 264 21.66 19.00 -12.63
CA LYS A 264 21.76 17.80 -13.45
C LYS A 264 21.43 16.56 -12.65
N ILE A 265 20.73 15.63 -13.28
CA ILE A 265 20.34 14.36 -12.70
C ILE A 265 20.68 13.19 -13.62
N ASP A 266 20.97 12.04 -13.04
CA ASP A 266 21.11 10.76 -13.74
C ASP A 266 20.19 9.72 -13.12
N VAL A 267 18.93 9.70 -13.60
CA VAL A 267 17.88 8.83 -13.07
C VAL A 267 17.30 7.99 -14.20
N ARG A 268 17.24 6.67 -13.98
CA ARG A 268 16.48 5.77 -14.85
C ARG A 268 15.00 5.85 -14.53
N ILE A 269 14.15 5.91 -15.55
CA ILE A 269 12.70 6.05 -15.39
C ILE A 269 11.99 4.75 -15.75
N ILE A 270 11.14 4.29 -14.85
CA ILE A 270 10.15 3.25 -15.10
C ILE A 270 8.78 3.86 -14.80
N THR A 271 7.81 3.67 -15.69
CA THR A 271 6.45 4.15 -15.47
C THR A 271 5.46 3.00 -15.50
N ALA A 272 4.33 3.18 -14.82
CA ALA A 272 3.23 2.24 -14.81
C ALA A 272 1.90 2.97 -14.96
N THR A 273 0.94 2.34 -15.63
CA THR A 273 -0.43 2.85 -15.72
C THR A 273 -1.41 1.70 -15.96
N ASN A 274 -2.61 1.83 -15.38
CA ASN A 274 -3.77 1.03 -15.77
C ASN A 274 -4.69 1.75 -16.76
N ALA A 275 -4.49 3.05 -16.98
CA ALA A 275 -5.33 3.89 -17.81
C ALA A 275 -5.01 3.72 -19.31
N ASP A 276 -6.03 3.92 -20.16
CA ASP A 276 -5.86 4.03 -21.61
C ASP A 276 -5.28 5.41 -21.96
N LEU A 277 -3.95 5.46 -22.10
CA LEU A 277 -3.25 6.70 -22.46
C LEU A 277 -3.64 7.19 -23.86
N THR A 278 -4.02 6.30 -24.79
CA THR A 278 -4.44 6.71 -26.14
C THR A 278 -5.70 7.55 -26.06
N ARG A 279 -6.66 7.11 -25.25
CA ARG A 279 -7.87 7.87 -24.97
C ARG A 279 -7.59 9.16 -24.19
N LYS A 280 -6.74 9.12 -23.16
CA LYS A 280 -6.36 10.36 -22.44
C LYS A 280 -5.67 11.38 -23.34
N ILE A 281 -4.92 10.94 -24.36
CA ILE A 281 -4.35 11.83 -25.38
C ILE A 281 -5.45 12.44 -26.25
N SER A 282 -6.42 11.66 -26.74
CA SER A 282 -7.52 12.19 -27.54
C SER A 282 -8.39 13.19 -26.78
N ASP A 283 -8.53 12.97 -25.47
CA ASP A 283 -9.35 13.80 -24.58
C ASP A 283 -8.58 15.06 -24.09
N GLY A 284 -7.29 15.20 -24.46
CA GLY A 284 -6.45 16.34 -24.08
C GLY A 284 -5.95 16.30 -22.63
N GLU A 285 -6.07 15.16 -21.95
CA GLU A 285 -5.66 14.93 -20.56
C GLU A 285 -4.22 14.43 -20.45
N PHE A 286 -3.66 13.91 -21.53
CA PHE A 286 -2.27 13.45 -21.58
C PHE A 286 -1.54 13.94 -22.81
N ARG A 287 -0.29 14.36 -22.66
CA ARG A 287 0.52 14.88 -23.77
C ARG A 287 1.10 13.75 -24.62
N GLU A 288 0.89 13.85 -25.92
CA GLU A 288 1.41 12.91 -26.91
C GLU A 288 2.95 12.84 -26.92
N ASP A 289 3.63 13.99 -26.80
CA ASP A 289 5.09 14.07 -26.77
C ASP A 289 5.71 13.38 -25.54
N LEU A 290 5.08 13.52 -24.38
CA LEU A 290 5.45 12.81 -23.16
C LEU A 290 5.22 11.30 -23.31
N TYR A 291 4.09 10.89 -23.88
CA TYR A 291 3.79 9.48 -24.11
C TYR A 291 4.89 8.80 -24.92
N TYR A 292 5.29 9.38 -26.05
CA TYR A 292 6.36 8.81 -26.88
C TYR A 292 7.73 8.79 -26.19
N ARG A 293 8.02 9.76 -25.31
CA ARG A 293 9.27 9.79 -24.54
C ARG A 293 9.32 8.73 -23.44
N LEU A 294 8.19 8.46 -22.78
CA LEU A 294 8.08 7.46 -21.72
C LEU A 294 7.97 6.04 -22.31
N ASN A 295 7.23 5.88 -23.40
CA ASN A 295 6.90 4.59 -24.00
C ASN A 295 7.99 4.08 -24.96
N THR A 296 9.26 4.13 -24.54
CA THR A 296 10.36 3.59 -25.37
C THR A 296 10.29 2.06 -25.42
N ILE A 297 10.01 1.41 -24.30
CA ILE A 297 9.80 -0.04 -24.21
C ILE A 297 8.43 -0.31 -23.53
N PRO A 298 7.36 -0.54 -24.30
CA PRO A 298 6.07 -0.96 -23.76
C PRO A 298 6.12 -2.42 -23.31
N LEU A 299 5.69 -2.69 -22.08
CA LEU A 299 5.58 -4.01 -21.49
C LEU A 299 4.17 -4.22 -20.94
N LEU A 300 3.37 -5.02 -21.65
CA LEU A 300 2.03 -5.38 -21.22
C LEU A 300 2.08 -6.58 -20.27
N ILE A 301 1.53 -6.41 -19.08
CA ILE A 301 1.42 -7.44 -18.06
C ILE A 301 0.06 -8.11 -18.18
N PRO A 302 0.02 -9.43 -18.44
CA PRO A 302 -1.24 -10.14 -18.55
C PRO A 302 -1.98 -10.18 -17.19
N PRO A 303 -3.31 -10.09 -17.21
CA PRO A 303 -4.12 -10.23 -16.00
C PRO A 303 -4.00 -11.64 -15.42
N LEU A 304 -4.34 -11.81 -14.14
CA LEU A 304 -4.16 -13.07 -13.41
C LEU A 304 -5.01 -14.21 -14.01
N ARG A 305 -6.16 -13.90 -14.61
CA ARG A 305 -7.00 -14.86 -15.33
C ARG A 305 -6.33 -15.52 -16.55
N GLU A 306 -5.29 -14.90 -17.09
CA GLU A 306 -4.44 -15.42 -18.18
C GLU A 306 -3.16 -16.09 -17.65
N ARG A 307 -2.97 -16.11 -16.32
CA ARG A 307 -1.83 -16.67 -15.59
C ARG A 307 -2.29 -17.61 -14.48
N ARG A 308 -3.23 -18.50 -14.80
CA ARG A 308 -3.93 -19.34 -13.80
C ARG A 308 -2.96 -20.25 -13.03
N GLU A 309 -1.89 -20.67 -13.69
CA GLU A 309 -0.84 -21.52 -13.14
C GLU A 309 -0.09 -20.85 -11.97
N GLU A 310 -0.16 -19.52 -11.85
CA GLU A 310 0.48 -18.77 -10.76
C GLU A 310 -0.42 -18.64 -9.53
N ILE A 311 -1.73 -18.84 -9.65
CA ILE A 311 -2.70 -18.51 -8.60
C ILE A 311 -2.39 -19.29 -7.31
N LEU A 312 -2.25 -20.60 -7.39
CA LEU A 312 -2.02 -21.43 -6.20
C LEU A 312 -0.66 -21.14 -5.57
N MET A 313 0.39 -20.99 -6.38
CA MET A 313 1.73 -20.68 -5.88
C MET A 313 1.74 -19.34 -5.12
N ILE A 314 1.11 -18.30 -5.68
CA ILE A 314 1.00 -17.00 -5.03
C ILE A 314 0.15 -17.10 -3.77
N ALA A 315 -0.97 -17.83 -3.82
CA ALA A 315 -1.88 -17.98 -2.69
C ALA A 315 -1.23 -18.71 -1.51
N GLU A 316 -0.51 -19.81 -1.77
CA GLU A 316 0.15 -20.60 -0.74
C GLU A 316 1.31 -19.83 -0.10
N ALA A 317 2.13 -19.13 -0.90
CA ALA A 317 3.20 -18.29 -0.38
C ALA A 317 2.66 -17.10 0.46
N ALA A 318 1.55 -16.50 0.02
CA ALA A 318 0.89 -15.45 0.79
C ALA A 318 0.31 -16.00 2.10
N LEU A 319 -0.32 -17.18 2.07
CA LEU A 319 -0.87 -17.83 3.27
C LEU A 319 0.22 -18.11 4.31
N GLU A 320 1.34 -18.69 3.90
CA GLU A 320 2.48 -18.95 4.79
C GLU A 320 2.99 -17.65 5.43
N ARG A 321 3.15 -16.59 4.61
CA ARG A 321 3.56 -15.27 5.08
C ARG A 321 2.59 -14.71 6.12
N TYR A 322 1.27 -14.81 5.88
CA TYR A 322 0.26 -14.29 6.81
C TYR A 322 0.15 -15.11 8.09
N CYS A 323 0.22 -16.44 8.01
CA CYS A 323 0.30 -17.29 9.20
C CYS A 323 1.49 -16.89 10.08
N MET A 324 2.68 -16.69 9.48
CA MET A 324 3.87 -16.25 10.21
C MET A 324 3.73 -14.84 10.78
N GLN A 325 3.15 -13.91 10.00
CA GLN A 325 2.96 -12.51 10.40
C GLN A 325 1.98 -12.36 11.57
N TYR A 326 0.89 -13.13 11.57
CA TYR A 326 -0.16 -13.06 12.60
C TYR A 326 0.05 -14.06 13.74
N GLY A 327 1.04 -14.95 13.65
CA GLY A 327 1.33 -15.96 14.66
C GLY A 327 0.31 -17.11 14.68
N PHE A 328 -0.36 -17.36 13.57
CA PHE A 328 -1.27 -18.51 13.43
C PHE A 328 -0.49 -19.80 13.22
N ALA A 329 -1.11 -20.93 13.56
CA ALA A 329 -0.63 -22.23 13.12
C ALA A 329 -0.57 -22.30 11.58
N SER A 330 0.28 -23.18 11.06
CA SER A 330 0.38 -23.37 9.60
C SER A 330 -0.96 -23.85 9.05
N LYS A 331 -1.55 -23.05 8.15
CA LYS A 331 -2.81 -23.39 7.48
C LYS A 331 -2.57 -23.88 6.06
N THR A 332 -3.54 -24.60 5.51
CA THR A 332 -3.53 -25.08 4.13
C THR A 332 -4.91 -24.92 3.49
N PHE A 333 -4.97 -24.79 2.16
CA PHE A 333 -6.25 -24.80 1.45
C PHE A 333 -6.73 -26.23 1.22
N SER A 334 -8.03 -26.48 1.38
CA SER A 334 -8.66 -27.73 0.94
C SER A 334 -8.57 -27.88 -0.58
N THR A 335 -8.75 -29.11 -1.08
CA THR A 335 -8.76 -29.38 -2.54
C THR A 335 -9.82 -28.56 -3.26
N GLU A 336 -10.99 -28.42 -2.66
CA GLU A 336 -12.11 -27.65 -3.18
C GLU A 336 -11.80 -26.15 -3.18
N ALA A 337 -11.15 -25.64 -2.12
CA ALA A 337 -10.72 -24.25 -2.03
C ALA A 337 -9.67 -23.91 -3.10
N LYS A 338 -8.69 -24.79 -3.33
CA LYS A 338 -7.71 -24.63 -4.42
C LYS A 338 -8.39 -24.55 -5.79
N ALA A 339 -9.30 -25.48 -6.06
CA ALA A 339 -10.07 -25.46 -7.31
C ALA A 339 -10.92 -24.18 -7.46
N ALA A 340 -11.49 -23.66 -6.37
CA ALA A 340 -12.25 -22.42 -6.38
C ALA A 340 -11.34 -21.21 -6.69
N LEU A 341 -10.14 -21.15 -6.11
CA LEU A 341 -9.16 -20.10 -6.38
C LEU A 341 -8.74 -20.08 -7.87
N GLU A 342 -8.46 -21.23 -8.47
CA GLU A 342 -8.03 -21.33 -9.88
C GLU A 342 -9.13 -20.97 -10.88
N ASN A 343 -10.39 -21.24 -10.54
CA ASN A 343 -11.54 -21.00 -11.41
C ASN A 343 -12.12 -19.59 -11.29
N TYR A 344 -11.72 -18.81 -10.28
CA TYR A 344 -12.14 -17.43 -10.13
C TYR A 344 -11.45 -16.50 -11.14
N ASN A 345 -12.16 -15.47 -11.60
CA ASN A 345 -11.67 -14.58 -12.67
C ASN A 345 -10.72 -13.48 -12.18
N TRP A 346 -10.61 -13.26 -10.87
CA TRP A 346 -9.72 -12.28 -10.24
C TRP A 346 -9.76 -10.88 -10.90
N PRO A 347 -10.92 -10.18 -10.92
CA PRO A 347 -11.02 -8.83 -11.48
C PRO A 347 -10.07 -7.80 -10.83
N GLY A 348 -9.67 -8.01 -9.56
CA GLY A 348 -8.64 -7.21 -8.89
C GLY A 348 -7.24 -7.83 -8.92
N ASN A 349 -7.04 -8.87 -9.75
CA ASN A 349 -5.78 -9.56 -9.99
C ASN A 349 -5.09 -10.03 -8.70
N ILE A 350 -3.75 -9.91 -8.62
CA ILE A 350 -2.95 -10.37 -7.49
C ILE A 350 -3.32 -9.61 -6.20
N ARG A 351 -3.65 -8.32 -6.29
CA ARG A 351 -4.07 -7.52 -5.12
C ARG A 351 -5.32 -8.13 -4.47
N GLU A 352 -6.31 -8.52 -5.28
CA GLU A 352 -7.49 -9.19 -4.77
C GLU A 352 -7.19 -10.57 -4.21
N LEU A 353 -6.38 -11.38 -4.91
CA LEU A 353 -5.95 -12.69 -4.43
C LEU A 353 -5.32 -12.60 -3.04
N ILE A 354 -4.36 -11.68 -2.86
CA ILE A 354 -3.69 -11.46 -1.58
C ILE A 354 -4.70 -11.06 -0.48
N SER A 355 -5.63 -10.14 -0.77
CA SER A 355 -6.66 -9.75 0.20
C SER A 355 -7.63 -10.88 0.56
N VAL A 356 -7.96 -11.75 -0.41
CA VAL A 356 -8.78 -12.95 -0.17
C VAL A 356 -8.04 -13.91 0.75
N VAL A 357 -6.78 -14.22 0.44
CA VAL A 357 -5.95 -15.16 1.21
C VAL A 357 -5.72 -14.66 2.64
N GLU A 358 -5.40 -13.38 2.81
CA GLU A 358 -5.25 -12.75 4.12
C GLU A 358 -6.52 -12.89 4.96
N ARG A 359 -7.67 -12.55 4.36
CA ARG A 359 -8.97 -12.68 5.01
C ARG A 359 -9.28 -14.12 5.40
N SER A 360 -9.02 -15.07 4.52
CA SER A 360 -9.23 -16.50 4.81
C SER A 360 -8.32 -17.00 5.92
N ALA A 361 -7.07 -16.53 5.98
CA ALA A 361 -6.15 -16.87 7.06
C ALA A 361 -6.65 -16.38 8.43
N ILE A 362 -7.23 -15.17 8.47
CA ILE A 362 -7.75 -14.53 9.70
C ILE A 362 -9.07 -15.15 10.16
N LEU A 363 -10.00 -15.40 9.23
CA LEU A 363 -11.39 -15.78 9.58
C LEU A 363 -11.61 -17.29 9.70
N SER A 364 -10.67 -18.13 9.25
CA SER A 364 -10.81 -19.58 9.39
C SER A 364 -10.54 -20.02 10.83
N ASP A 365 -11.42 -20.84 11.39
CA ASP A 365 -11.26 -21.37 12.76
C ASP A 365 -10.31 -22.59 12.83
N GLY A 366 -9.96 -23.19 11.69
CA GLY A 366 -9.12 -24.40 11.60
C GLY A 366 -7.83 -24.25 10.80
N ASP A 367 -7.07 -25.36 10.71
CA ASP A 367 -5.82 -25.47 9.93
C ASP A 367 -6.07 -25.70 8.43
N VAL A 368 -7.31 -26.03 8.05
CA VAL A 368 -7.73 -26.24 6.66
C VAL A 368 -8.75 -25.17 6.29
N ILE A 369 -8.41 -24.34 5.31
CA ILE A 369 -9.25 -23.28 4.74
C ILE A 369 -10.16 -23.93 3.69
N GLY A 370 -11.47 -23.90 3.94
CA GLY A 370 -12.52 -24.36 3.04
C GLY A 370 -12.89 -23.33 1.97
N VAL A 371 -13.89 -23.66 1.13
CA VAL A 371 -14.38 -22.75 0.07
C VAL A 371 -15.14 -21.57 0.68
N GLU A 372 -15.90 -21.85 1.73
CA GLU A 372 -16.66 -20.90 2.54
C GLU A 372 -15.78 -19.80 3.16
N ASP A 373 -14.55 -20.16 3.53
CA ASP A 373 -13.57 -19.25 4.13
C ASP A 373 -12.93 -18.30 3.11
N LEU A 374 -13.07 -18.58 1.81
CA LEU A 374 -12.54 -17.72 0.75
C LEU A 374 -13.39 -16.47 0.53
N PHE A 375 -14.70 -16.54 0.81
CA PHE A 375 -15.66 -15.45 0.59
C PHE A 375 -15.57 -14.82 -0.82
N LEU A 376 -15.41 -15.65 -1.88
CA LEU A 376 -15.20 -15.18 -3.27
C LEU A 376 -16.42 -14.43 -3.84
N GLU A 377 -17.62 -14.66 -3.30
CA GLU A 377 -18.88 -14.05 -3.78
C GLU A 377 -19.09 -12.60 -3.33
N ALA A 378 -18.28 -12.09 -2.39
CA ALA A 378 -18.49 -10.79 -1.73
C ALA A 378 -18.38 -9.55 -2.66
N ARG A 379 -18.08 -9.72 -3.95
CA ARG A 379 -18.04 -8.63 -4.95
C ARG A 379 -18.92 -8.82 -6.19
N GLY A 380 -19.78 -9.84 -6.23
CA GLY A 380 -20.78 -10.01 -7.29
C GLY A 380 -21.93 -8.99 -7.28
N LEU A 381 -21.82 -7.89 -6.52
CA LEU A 381 -22.82 -6.83 -6.46
C LEU A 381 -22.54 -5.78 -7.53
N GLY A 382 -23.13 -5.97 -8.72
CA GLY A 382 -23.07 -5.00 -9.81
C GLY A 382 -23.63 -5.39 -11.18
N ARG A 383 -24.61 -6.31 -11.27
CA ARG A 383 -25.58 -6.36 -12.38
C ARG A 383 -26.94 -6.81 -11.83
N VAL A 384 -27.66 -5.87 -11.22
CA VAL A 384 -29.13 -5.86 -11.19
C VAL A 384 -29.57 -4.45 -11.51
#